data_AF-A0A0K8U8K4-F1
#
_entry.id   AF-A0A0K8U8K4-F1
#
_cell.length_a   1.000
_cell.length_b   1.000
_cell.length_c   1.000
_cell.angle_alpha   90.00
_cell.angle_beta   90.00
_cell.angle_gamma   90.00
#
_symmetry.space_group_name_H-M   'P 1'
#
loop_
_entity.id
_entity.type
_entity.pdbx_description
1 polymer ?
#
loop_
_entity_poly.entity_id
_entity_poly.type
_entity_poly.pdbx_seq_one_letter_code
_entity_poly.pdbx_strand_id
1 'polypeptide(L)'
;MNLLLVFLLILAVRLASVFIVQTFYVPDEYWQSLEVAHKLTFGYGYLTWEWVQGIRSYVYPLLIAGVYKLLALLNLDTVQLLIIVPRILQATLSAYSDYRFFVWSGKKKWALFLVLVPWFWFYIGSRTLSNTLETSLTMIALSYFPWSGENTTYLWFAAICCFLRPTSAIIWIPLCIYHLRKSRLSASELIFKHFLVIGLLVGAVCVAIDTYWHGRIIITPYEFFKYNILHNIGSFYGSHPWYWYFTVGLPTVLGINTIPFIFGVIDTVRHKRNYPVRKQLFIIILLSLVVLSTIEHKEFRFVASLLPLCLYIIADTLTRWSYNASSY
;
A
#
# COMPACT_ATOMS: atom_id res chain seq x y z
N MET A 1 -1.73 12.57 -24.43
CA MET A 1 -2.00 11.14 -24.19
C MET A 1 -3.43 11.01 -23.70
N ASN A 2 -4.29 10.25 -24.39
CA ASN A 2 -5.68 10.07 -23.97
C ASN A 2 -5.72 9.30 -22.64
N LEU A 3 -6.25 9.93 -21.57
CA LEU A 3 -6.24 9.35 -20.23
C LEU A 3 -7.06 8.06 -20.12
N LEU A 4 -8.13 7.94 -20.91
CA LEU A 4 -8.93 6.72 -20.97
C LEU A 4 -8.11 5.56 -21.54
N LEU A 5 -7.40 5.80 -22.65
CA LEU A 5 -6.53 4.78 -23.27
C LEU A 5 -5.43 4.34 -22.30
N VAL A 6 -4.85 5.28 -21.55
CA VAL A 6 -3.82 4.97 -20.54
C VAL A 6 -4.41 4.11 -19.42
N PHE A 7 -5.59 4.44 -18.93
CA PHE A 7 -6.26 3.63 -17.91
C PHE A 7 -6.59 2.23 -18.43
N LEU A 8 -7.13 2.10 -19.65
CA LEU A 8 -7.43 0.80 -20.26
C LEU A 8 -6.18 -0.05 -20.45
N LEU A 9 -5.05 0.55 -20.84
CA LEU A 9 -3.76 -0.14 -20.92
C LEU A 9 -3.31 -0.65 -19.55
N ILE A 10 -3.36 0.21 -18.53
CA ILE A 10 -2.99 -0.17 -17.15
C ILE A 10 -3.88 -1.32 -16.65
N LEU A 11 -5.20 -1.20 -16.87
CA LEU A 11 -6.16 -2.21 -16.49
C LEU A 11 -5.88 -3.54 -17.19
N ALA A 12 -5.63 -3.53 -18.50
CA ALA A 12 -5.29 -4.72 -19.25
C ALA A 12 -4.04 -5.42 -18.69
N VAL A 13 -2.98 -4.68 -18.36
CA VAL A 13 -1.75 -5.24 -17.77
C VAL A 13 -2.04 -5.85 -16.39
N ARG A 14 -2.85 -5.21 -15.55
CA ARG A 14 -3.17 -5.73 -14.21
C ARG A 14 -4.10 -6.93 -14.26
N LEU A 15 -5.09 -6.95 -15.15
CA LEU A 15 -5.92 -8.12 -15.38
C LEU A 15 -5.11 -9.28 -15.95
N ALA A 16 -4.16 -9.02 -16.86
CA ALA A 16 -3.25 -10.05 -17.35
C ALA A 16 -2.45 -10.70 -16.20
N SER A 17 -2.04 -9.93 -15.19
CA SER A 17 -1.35 -10.50 -14.02
C SER A 17 -2.19 -11.52 -13.24
N VAL A 18 -3.53 -11.40 -13.24
CA VAL A 18 -4.43 -12.39 -12.60
C VAL A 18 -4.27 -13.76 -13.27
N PHE A 19 -4.19 -13.78 -14.59
CA PHE A 19 -4.15 -15.02 -15.38
C PHE A 19 -2.73 -15.53 -15.63
N ILE A 20 -1.72 -14.66 -15.63
CA ILE A 20 -0.32 -15.05 -15.83
C ILE A 20 0.29 -15.55 -14.50
N VAL A 21 0.00 -14.89 -13.38
CA VAL A 21 0.57 -15.25 -12.08
C VAL A 21 -0.30 -16.34 -11.45
N GLN A 22 0.05 -17.61 -11.69
CA GLN A 22 -0.64 -18.79 -11.16
C GLN A 22 0.07 -19.43 -9.96
N THR A 23 1.14 -18.80 -9.46
CA THR A 23 1.96 -19.34 -8.36
C THR A 23 1.41 -18.92 -6.99
N PHE A 24 1.86 -19.60 -5.95
CA PHE A 24 1.65 -19.22 -4.55
C PHE A 24 2.74 -18.26 -4.06
N TYR A 25 2.40 -17.30 -3.18
CA TYR A 25 3.39 -16.43 -2.52
C TYR A 25 3.51 -16.70 -1.02
N VAL A 26 2.43 -16.45 -0.26
CA VAL A 26 2.41 -16.59 1.20
C VAL A 26 1.04 -17.08 1.68
N PRO A 27 0.98 -17.80 2.82
CA PRO A 27 -0.28 -18.34 3.34
C PRO A 27 -1.36 -17.28 3.57
N ASP A 28 -0.94 -16.06 3.92
CA ASP A 28 -1.86 -14.94 4.17
C ASP A 28 -2.73 -14.55 2.97
N GLU A 29 -2.35 -14.93 1.76
CA GLU A 29 -3.16 -14.70 0.55
C GLU A 29 -4.51 -15.42 0.63
N TYR A 30 -4.58 -16.53 1.38
CA TYR A 30 -5.78 -17.34 1.54
C TYR A 30 -6.32 -17.23 2.96
N TRP A 31 -5.46 -17.47 3.97
CA TRP A 31 -5.89 -17.60 5.37
C TRP A 31 -6.20 -16.27 6.07
N GLN A 32 -5.76 -15.14 5.53
CA GLN A 32 -6.02 -13.82 6.10
C GLN A 32 -7.00 -12.97 5.27
N SER A 33 -7.49 -13.48 4.15
CA SER A 33 -8.41 -12.75 3.28
C SER A 33 -9.52 -13.64 2.74
N LEU A 34 -9.21 -14.58 1.84
CA LEU A 34 -10.22 -15.40 1.15
C LEU A 34 -10.99 -16.32 2.11
N GLU A 35 -10.30 -17.04 3.00
CA GLU A 35 -10.91 -17.97 3.96
C GLU A 35 -11.79 -17.22 4.97
N VAL A 36 -11.32 -16.06 5.42
CA VAL A 36 -12.06 -15.18 6.34
C VAL A 36 -13.33 -14.69 5.66
N ALA A 37 -13.21 -14.16 4.44
CA ALA A 37 -14.35 -13.71 3.63
C ALA A 37 -15.34 -14.83 3.34
N HIS A 38 -14.83 -16.04 3.08
CA HIS A 38 -15.64 -17.24 2.88
C HIS A 38 -16.46 -17.55 4.14
N LYS A 39 -15.82 -17.61 5.31
CA LYS A 39 -16.52 -17.86 6.59
C LYS A 39 -17.59 -16.82 6.88
N LEU A 40 -17.32 -15.53 6.63
CA LEU A 40 -18.31 -14.46 6.80
C LEU A 40 -19.53 -14.63 5.88
N THR A 41 -19.34 -15.21 4.69
CA THR A 41 -20.40 -15.32 3.68
C THR A 41 -21.22 -16.60 3.82
N PHE A 42 -20.55 -17.74 4.02
CA PHE A 42 -21.15 -19.07 3.99
C PHE A 42 -21.33 -19.69 5.38
N GLY A 43 -20.79 -19.07 6.42
CA GLY A 43 -20.95 -19.51 7.81
C GLY A 43 -20.01 -20.63 8.26
N TYR A 44 -19.17 -21.16 7.36
CA TYR A 44 -18.16 -22.19 7.67
C TYR A 44 -16.77 -21.82 7.16
N GLY A 45 -15.74 -22.39 7.79
CA GLY A 45 -14.34 -22.09 7.51
C GLY A 45 -13.53 -21.84 8.78
N TYR A 46 -12.23 -21.70 8.62
CA TYR A 46 -11.28 -21.57 9.71
C TYR A 46 -10.84 -20.11 9.92
N LEU A 47 -10.79 -19.69 11.18
CA LEU A 47 -10.16 -18.42 11.56
C LEU A 47 -8.86 -18.75 12.30
N THR A 48 -7.77 -18.15 11.84
CA THR A 48 -6.48 -18.30 12.51
C THR A 48 -6.46 -17.58 13.86
N TRP A 49 -5.44 -17.84 14.67
CA TRP A 49 -5.29 -17.26 15.99
C TRP A 49 -5.29 -15.72 15.96
N GLU A 50 -4.79 -15.10 14.88
CA GLU A 50 -4.77 -13.64 14.71
C GLU A 50 -6.17 -13.04 14.75
N TRP A 51 -7.16 -13.74 14.18
CA TRP A 51 -8.57 -13.32 14.21
C TRP A 51 -9.18 -13.52 15.59
N VAL A 52 -8.81 -14.60 16.29
CA VAL A 52 -9.28 -14.85 17.67
C VAL A 52 -8.74 -13.80 18.65
N GLN A 53 -7.49 -13.37 18.47
CA GLN A 53 -6.90 -12.26 19.25
C GLN A 53 -7.37 -10.89 18.77
N GLY A 54 -7.86 -10.81 17.52
CA GLY A 54 -8.40 -9.60 16.92
C GLY A 54 -7.35 -8.57 16.51
N ILE A 55 -6.18 -9.07 16.10
CA ILE A 55 -5.06 -8.24 15.62
C ILE A 55 -5.17 -7.90 14.13
N ARG A 56 -6.22 -8.37 13.45
CA ARG A 56 -6.52 -8.13 12.03
C ARG A 56 -7.88 -7.45 11.89
N SER A 57 -7.96 -6.53 10.93
CA SER A 57 -9.18 -5.79 10.62
C SER A 57 -9.98 -6.52 9.55
N TYR A 58 -11.29 -6.61 9.76
CA TYR A 58 -12.25 -7.20 8.83
C TYR A 58 -12.55 -6.32 7.62
N VAL A 59 -12.12 -5.05 7.60
CA VAL A 59 -12.40 -4.11 6.51
C VAL A 59 -12.02 -4.68 5.14
N TYR A 60 -10.85 -5.32 5.00
CA TYR A 60 -10.44 -5.91 3.72
C TYR A 60 -11.17 -7.22 3.38
N PRO A 61 -11.24 -8.23 4.28
CA PRO A 61 -12.04 -9.43 4.04
C PRO A 61 -13.52 -9.14 3.74
N LEU A 62 -14.11 -8.09 4.32
CA LEU A 62 -15.51 -7.73 4.06
C LEU A 62 -15.76 -7.28 2.62
N LEU A 63 -14.80 -6.59 2.01
CA LEU A 63 -14.89 -6.26 0.58
C LEU A 63 -14.97 -7.52 -0.27
N ILE A 64 -14.19 -8.55 0.08
CA ILE A 64 -14.20 -9.85 -0.59
C ILE A 64 -15.48 -10.64 -0.25
N ALA A 65 -15.94 -10.60 1.00
CA ALA A 65 -17.17 -11.26 1.43
C ALA A 65 -18.39 -10.70 0.69
N GLY A 66 -18.42 -9.39 0.42
CA GLY A 66 -19.44 -8.78 -0.43
C GLY A 66 -19.46 -9.37 -1.85
N VAL A 67 -18.29 -9.59 -2.45
CA VAL A 67 -18.16 -10.27 -3.75
C VAL A 67 -18.68 -11.70 -3.67
N TYR A 68 -18.28 -12.46 -2.65
CA TYR A 68 -18.76 -13.83 -2.46
C TYR A 68 -20.26 -13.90 -2.27
N LYS A 69 -20.84 -12.95 -1.52
CA LYS A 69 -22.28 -12.89 -1.31
C LYS A 69 -23.02 -12.64 -2.63
N LEU A 70 -22.50 -11.77 -3.49
CA LEU A 70 -23.06 -11.53 -4.82
C LEU A 70 -22.96 -12.78 -5.71
N LEU A 71 -21.82 -13.48 -5.70
CA LEU A 71 -21.66 -14.73 -6.44
C LEU A 71 -22.65 -15.79 -5.95
N ALA A 72 -22.80 -15.96 -4.63
CA ALA A 72 -23.72 -16.91 -4.04
C ALA A 72 -25.19 -16.58 -4.39
N LEU A 73 -25.58 -15.30 -4.37
CA LEU A 73 -26.93 -14.86 -4.77
C LEU A 73 -27.23 -15.16 -6.26
N LEU A 74 -26.20 -15.18 -7.10
CA LEU A 74 -26.30 -15.50 -8.52
C LEU A 74 -26.10 -17.00 -8.81
N ASN A 75 -25.85 -17.84 -7.79
CA ASN A 75 -25.46 -19.26 -7.93
C ASN A 75 -24.19 -19.44 -8.79
N LEU A 76 -23.23 -18.53 -8.65
CA LEU A 76 -21.94 -18.50 -9.34
C LEU A 76 -20.76 -18.69 -8.35
N ASP A 77 -21.00 -19.32 -7.21
CA ASP A 77 -20.06 -19.57 -6.12
C ASP A 77 -19.17 -20.81 -6.34
N THR A 78 -18.75 -21.05 -7.58
CA THR A 78 -17.77 -22.10 -7.88
C THR A 78 -16.40 -21.75 -7.31
N VAL A 79 -15.63 -22.77 -6.91
CA VAL A 79 -14.28 -22.59 -6.32
C VAL A 79 -13.38 -21.72 -7.21
N GLN A 80 -13.45 -21.90 -8.53
CA GLN A 80 -12.66 -21.10 -9.48
C GLN A 80 -13.03 -19.62 -9.42
N LEU A 81 -14.32 -19.29 -9.33
CA LEU A 81 -14.78 -17.90 -9.25
C LEU A 81 -14.48 -17.27 -7.89
N LEU A 82 -14.57 -18.04 -6.80
CA LEU A 82 -14.15 -17.58 -5.47
C LEU A 82 -12.65 -17.26 -5.41
N ILE A 83 -11.81 -17.86 -6.25
CA ILE A 83 -10.38 -17.52 -6.34
C ILE A 83 -10.15 -16.34 -7.31
N ILE A 84 -10.74 -16.39 -8.51
CA ILE A 84 -10.42 -15.45 -9.60
C ILE A 84 -11.05 -14.08 -9.35
N VAL A 85 -12.31 -14.01 -8.92
CA VAL A 85 -13.03 -12.72 -8.84
C VAL A 85 -12.42 -11.78 -7.78
N PRO A 86 -12.02 -12.23 -6.58
CA PRO A 86 -11.30 -11.37 -5.64
C PRO A 86 -9.95 -10.86 -6.17
N ARG A 87 -9.25 -11.69 -6.96
CA ARG A 87 -8.01 -11.26 -7.63
C ARG A 87 -8.27 -10.22 -8.71
N ILE A 88 -9.38 -10.33 -9.45
CA ILE A 88 -9.82 -9.30 -10.41
C ILE A 88 -10.17 -8.00 -9.67
N LEU A 89 -10.88 -8.08 -8.54
CA LEU A 89 -11.17 -6.90 -7.69
C LEU A 89 -9.87 -6.22 -7.27
N GLN A 90 -8.92 -6.98 -6.72
CA GLN A 90 -7.63 -6.43 -6.29
C GLN A 90 -6.83 -5.85 -7.47
N ALA A 91 -6.78 -6.54 -8.60
CA ALA A 91 -6.10 -6.06 -9.81
C ALA A 91 -6.71 -4.76 -10.33
N THR A 92 -8.03 -4.60 -10.23
CA THR A 92 -8.74 -3.37 -10.62
C THR A 92 -8.42 -2.21 -9.67
N LEU A 93 -8.35 -2.47 -8.36
CA LEU A 93 -7.89 -1.47 -7.38
C LEU A 93 -6.43 -1.06 -7.64
N SER A 94 -5.57 -2.03 -7.94
CA SER A 94 -4.17 -1.78 -8.32
C SER A 94 -4.06 -1.00 -9.65
N ALA A 95 -4.92 -1.27 -10.63
CA ALA A 95 -4.95 -0.52 -11.88
C ALA A 95 -5.36 0.95 -11.65
N TYR A 96 -6.35 1.18 -10.78
CA TYR A 96 -6.72 2.53 -10.40
C TYR A 96 -5.60 3.23 -9.64
N SER A 97 -4.91 2.55 -8.72
CA SER A 97 -3.76 3.15 -8.02
C SER A 97 -2.65 3.54 -8.99
N ASP A 98 -2.33 2.69 -9.97
CA ASP A 98 -1.30 2.95 -10.97
C ASP A 98 -1.64 4.15 -11.86
N TYR A 99 -2.92 4.29 -12.21
CA TYR A 99 -3.41 5.48 -12.90
C TYR A 99 -3.23 6.73 -12.05
N ARG A 100 -3.53 6.67 -10.76
CA ARG A 100 -3.30 7.77 -9.82
C ARG A 100 -1.82 8.10 -9.66
N PHE A 101 -0.92 7.11 -9.68
CA PHE A 101 0.53 7.31 -9.70
C PHE A 101 0.99 8.00 -10.99
N PHE A 102 0.45 7.60 -12.14
CA PHE A 102 0.75 8.24 -13.42
C PHE A 102 0.35 9.72 -13.41
N VAL A 103 -0.84 10.04 -12.88
CA VAL A 103 -1.32 11.42 -12.71
C VAL A 103 -0.40 12.19 -11.75
N TRP A 104 -0.08 11.62 -10.59
CA TRP A 104 0.81 12.22 -9.58
C TRP A 104 2.20 12.54 -10.15
N SER A 105 2.74 11.65 -10.98
CA SER A 105 4.05 11.81 -11.60
C SER A 105 4.08 12.84 -12.74
N GLY A 106 3.00 13.61 -12.94
CA GLY A 106 2.91 14.62 -14.00
C GLY A 106 2.69 14.02 -15.38
N LYS A 107 2.08 12.82 -15.47
CA LYS A 107 1.73 12.15 -16.74
C LYS A 107 2.95 11.83 -17.63
N LYS A 108 4.11 11.59 -17.02
CA LYS A 108 5.38 11.27 -17.71
C LYS A 108 5.35 9.84 -18.26
N LYS A 109 5.88 9.65 -19.48
CA LYS A 109 5.98 8.31 -20.12
C LYS A 109 6.80 7.33 -19.28
N TRP A 110 7.91 7.80 -18.70
CA TRP A 110 8.74 6.98 -17.80
C TRP A 110 7.97 6.52 -16.57
N ALA A 111 7.09 7.34 -15.99
CA ALA A 111 6.26 6.93 -14.86
C ALA A 111 5.28 5.82 -15.25
N LEU A 112 4.67 5.90 -16.43
CA LEU A 112 3.79 4.84 -16.93
C LEU A 112 4.55 3.52 -17.13
N PHE A 113 5.72 3.58 -17.77
CA PHE A 113 6.57 2.40 -17.94
C PHE A 113 6.96 1.79 -16.58
N LEU A 114 7.44 2.62 -15.66
CA LEU A 114 7.92 2.21 -14.35
C LEU A 114 6.83 1.72 -13.40
N VAL A 115 5.56 2.02 -13.62
CA VAL A 115 4.51 1.42 -12.80
C VAL A 115 4.07 0.06 -13.35
N LEU A 116 4.13 -0.14 -14.67
CA LEU A 116 3.68 -1.37 -15.32
C LEU A 116 4.70 -2.51 -15.25
N VAL A 117 5.99 -2.19 -15.33
CA VAL A 117 7.09 -3.15 -15.52
C VAL A 117 7.70 -3.76 -14.23
N PRO A 118 7.69 -3.13 -13.04
CA PRO A 118 8.34 -3.70 -11.86
C PRO A 118 7.82 -5.10 -11.57
N TRP A 119 8.74 -6.06 -11.58
CA TRP A 119 8.40 -7.47 -11.46
C TRP A 119 7.60 -7.76 -10.18
N PHE A 120 8.00 -7.14 -9.05
CA PHE A 120 7.35 -7.39 -7.77
C PHE A 120 5.92 -6.86 -7.75
N TRP A 121 5.67 -5.67 -8.30
CA TRP A 121 4.31 -5.12 -8.37
C TRP A 121 3.43 -5.88 -9.35
N PHE A 122 3.98 -6.32 -10.48
CA PHE A 122 3.27 -7.22 -11.38
C PHE A 122 2.93 -8.56 -10.70
N TYR A 123 3.82 -9.06 -9.84
CA TYR A 123 3.68 -10.31 -9.10
C TYR A 123 2.66 -10.24 -7.95
N ILE A 124 2.63 -9.15 -7.15
CA ILE A 124 1.72 -9.01 -6.00
C ILE A 124 0.43 -8.24 -6.30
N GLY A 125 0.40 -7.47 -7.39
CA GLY A 125 -0.66 -6.49 -7.69
C GLY A 125 -2.07 -7.07 -7.88
N SER A 126 -2.17 -8.37 -8.20
CA SER A 126 -3.44 -9.11 -8.28
C SER A 126 -3.72 -10.04 -7.09
N ARG A 127 -2.76 -10.18 -6.16
CA ARG A 127 -2.89 -11.10 -5.02
C ARG A 127 -3.66 -10.45 -3.89
N THR A 128 -4.55 -11.21 -3.25
CA THR A 128 -5.46 -10.75 -2.19
C THR A 128 -4.77 -10.58 -0.84
N LEU A 129 -3.74 -9.74 -0.81
CA LEU A 129 -2.95 -9.41 0.37
C LEU A 129 -3.32 -8.01 0.87
N SER A 130 -3.41 -7.87 2.20
CA SER A 130 -3.57 -6.55 2.82
C SER A 130 -2.40 -5.60 2.50
N ASN A 131 -1.19 -6.13 2.26
CA ASN A 131 -0.04 -5.35 1.78
C ASN A 131 -0.24 -4.79 0.36
N THR A 132 -0.90 -5.55 -0.52
CA THR A 132 -1.21 -5.07 -1.88
C THR A 132 -2.21 -3.93 -1.80
N LEU A 133 -3.28 -4.09 -1.02
CA LEU A 133 -4.25 -3.03 -0.77
C LEU A 133 -3.60 -1.79 -0.13
N GLU A 134 -2.76 -1.99 0.89
CA GLU A 134 -1.98 -0.92 1.54
C GLU A 134 -1.15 -0.13 0.52
N THR A 135 -0.48 -0.83 -0.41
CA THR A 135 0.31 -0.19 -1.46
C THR A 135 -0.56 0.60 -2.44
N SER A 136 -1.69 0.02 -2.88
CA SER A 136 -2.65 0.70 -3.77
C SER A 136 -3.24 1.96 -3.12
N LEU A 137 -3.70 1.86 -1.88
CA LEU A 137 -4.24 3.00 -1.13
C LEU A 137 -3.17 4.05 -0.86
N THR A 138 -1.93 3.64 -0.55
CA THR A 138 -0.80 4.55 -0.35
C THR A 138 -0.52 5.35 -1.63
N MET A 139 -0.54 4.69 -2.78
CA MET A 139 -0.33 5.32 -4.08
C MET A 139 -1.47 6.29 -4.45
N ILE A 140 -2.73 5.93 -4.17
CA ILE A 140 -3.88 6.82 -4.35
C ILE A 140 -3.75 8.04 -3.43
N ALA A 141 -3.44 7.83 -2.15
CA ALA A 141 -3.30 8.90 -1.16
C ALA A 141 -2.15 9.86 -1.53
N LEU A 142 -0.99 9.34 -1.94
CA LEU A 142 0.14 10.16 -2.42
C LEU A 142 -0.23 11.02 -3.63
N SER A 143 -1.16 10.56 -4.48
CA SER A 143 -1.65 11.37 -5.60
C SER A 143 -2.51 12.57 -5.19
N TYR A 144 -3.19 12.47 -4.03
CA TYR A 144 -3.99 13.55 -3.45
C TYR A 144 -3.21 14.37 -2.42
N PHE A 145 -2.02 13.91 -2.04
CA PHE A 145 -1.19 14.62 -1.08
C PHE A 145 -0.81 16.01 -1.63
N PRO A 146 -0.85 17.07 -0.81
CA PRO A 146 -0.61 18.46 -1.25
C PRO A 146 0.87 18.75 -1.54
N TRP A 147 1.40 18.13 -2.59
CA TRP A 147 2.72 18.46 -3.14
C TRP A 147 2.77 19.90 -3.67
N SER A 148 1.63 20.43 -4.13
CA SER A 148 1.38 21.83 -4.41
C SER A 148 -0.05 22.20 -3.99
N GLY A 149 -0.24 23.37 -3.39
CA GLY A 149 -1.54 23.79 -2.85
C GLY A 149 -1.92 23.12 -1.53
N GLU A 150 -3.22 23.09 -1.25
CA GLU A 150 -3.82 22.50 -0.04
C GLU A 150 -4.81 21.41 -0.45
N ASN A 151 -4.75 20.25 0.20
CA ASN A 151 -5.68 19.15 -0.03
C ASN A 151 -5.66 18.21 1.18
N THR A 152 -6.84 17.80 1.64
CA THR A 152 -7.03 16.92 2.80
C THR A 152 -7.63 15.57 2.42
N THR A 153 -8.01 15.35 1.15
CA THR A 153 -8.60 14.10 0.66
C THR A 153 -7.70 12.89 0.87
N TYR A 154 -6.38 13.07 0.86
CA TYR A 154 -5.43 11.99 1.12
C TYR A 154 -5.60 11.38 2.52
N LEU A 155 -6.12 12.13 3.49
CA LEU A 155 -6.28 11.69 4.88
C LEU A 155 -7.25 10.53 5.00
N TRP A 156 -8.30 10.47 4.18
CA TRP A 156 -9.25 9.35 4.17
C TRP A 156 -8.55 8.03 3.86
N PHE A 157 -7.78 8.02 2.78
CA PHE A 157 -7.01 6.83 2.36
C PHE A 157 -5.88 6.50 3.34
N ALA A 158 -5.17 7.52 3.84
CA ALA A 158 -4.11 7.37 4.83
C ALA A 158 -4.62 6.77 6.16
N ALA A 159 -5.77 7.26 6.65
CA ALA A 159 -6.41 6.76 7.85
C ALA A 159 -6.84 5.29 7.68
N ILE A 160 -7.50 4.96 6.55
CA ILE A 160 -7.88 3.57 6.24
C ILE A 160 -6.63 2.67 6.20
N CYS A 161 -5.53 3.11 5.57
CA CYS A 161 -4.26 2.37 5.57
C CYS A 161 -3.75 2.10 6.99
N CYS A 162 -3.70 3.13 7.85
CA CYS A 162 -3.20 2.99 9.22
C CYS A 162 -4.07 2.06 10.08
N PHE A 163 -5.39 2.02 9.85
CA PHE A 163 -6.29 1.09 10.54
C PHE A 163 -6.14 -0.35 10.03
N LEU A 164 -6.07 -0.53 8.70
CA LEU A 164 -5.84 -1.84 8.09
C LEU A 164 -4.49 -2.43 8.50
N ARG A 165 -3.46 -1.58 8.52
CA ARG A 165 -2.07 -1.96 8.80
C ARG A 165 -1.39 -0.83 9.60
N PRO A 166 -1.24 -0.97 10.92
CA PRO A 166 -0.61 0.05 11.76
C PRO A 166 0.81 0.44 11.33
N THR A 167 1.51 -0.44 10.61
CA THR A 167 2.83 -0.15 10.01
C THR A 167 2.80 1.00 9.00
N SER A 168 1.66 1.26 8.33
CA SER A 168 1.49 2.41 7.43
C SER A 168 1.67 3.76 8.13
N ALA A 169 1.50 3.82 9.45
CA ALA A 169 1.73 5.04 10.22
C ALA A 169 3.17 5.55 10.08
N ILE A 170 4.13 4.66 9.81
CA ILE A 170 5.55 5.01 9.58
C ILE A 170 5.72 5.91 8.34
N ILE A 171 4.87 5.74 7.33
CA ILE A 171 4.85 6.60 6.12
C ILE A 171 4.03 7.86 6.38
N TRP A 172 2.84 7.70 6.97
CA TRP A 172 1.85 8.78 7.03
C TRP A 172 2.09 9.81 8.13
N ILE A 173 2.63 9.44 9.29
CA ILE A 173 2.93 10.40 10.36
C ILE A 173 3.95 11.46 9.89
N PRO A 174 5.10 11.10 9.30
CA PRO A 174 6.05 12.08 8.76
C PRO A 174 5.46 12.95 7.64
N LEU A 175 4.60 12.39 6.79
CA LEU A 175 3.92 13.15 5.73
C LEU A 175 2.90 14.14 6.30
N CYS A 176 2.15 13.75 7.32
CA CYS A 176 1.23 14.65 8.02
C CYS A 176 1.98 15.78 8.73
N ILE A 177 3.12 15.48 9.40
CA ILE A 177 4.00 16.51 9.97
C ILE A 177 4.53 17.45 8.88
N TYR A 178 4.93 16.90 7.73
CA TYR A 178 5.37 17.70 6.59
C TYR A 178 4.24 18.61 6.06
N HIS A 179 3.02 18.10 5.95
CA HIS A 179 1.86 18.90 5.56
C HIS A 179 1.58 20.03 6.55
N LEU A 180 1.61 19.76 7.86
CA LEU A 180 1.43 20.79 8.91
C LEU A 180 2.46 21.91 8.82
N ARG A 181 3.72 21.59 8.49
CA ARG A 181 4.79 22.59 8.38
C ARG A 181 4.72 23.42 7.10
N LYS A 182 4.16 22.86 6.04
CA LYS A 182 4.13 23.47 4.71
C LYS A 182 2.83 24.24 4.45
N SER A 183 1.73 23.81 5.07
CA SER A 183 0.41 24.35 4.81
C SER A 183 0.35 25.85 5.13
N ARG A 184 -0.46 26.56 4.35
CA ARG A 184 -0.82 27.97 4.62
C ARG A 184 -1.86 28.09 5.72
N LEU A 185 -2.58 27.02 6.02
CA LEU A 185 -3.59 26.98 7.07
C LEU A 185 -2.92 26.93 8.44
N SER A 186 -3.63 27.42 9.45
CA SER A 186 -3.15 27.30 10.83
C SER A 186 -3.03 25.82 11.23
N ALA A 187 -1.98 25.47 11.98
CA ALA A 187 -1.77 24.09 12.40
C ALA A 187 -2.95 23.56 13.24
N SER A 188 -3.57 24.41 14.06
CA SER A 188 -4.77 24.07 14.83
C SER A 188 -5.95 23.73 13.93
N GLU A 189 -6.18 24.51 12.87
CA GLU A 189 -7.24 24.23 11.90
C GLU A 189 -7.04 22.89 11.19
N LEU A 190 -5.83 22.59 10.72
CA LEU A 190 -5.54 21.30 10.11
C LEU A 190 -5.73 20.13 11.08
N ILE A 191 -5.23 20.27 12.31
CA ILE A 191 -5.32 19.22 13.32
C ILE A 191 -6.78 18.98 13.71
N PHE A 192 -7.47 20.01 14.18
CA PHE A 192 -8.80 19.85 14.79
C PHE A 192 -9.92 19.70 13.77
N LYS A 193 -9.88 20.40 12.62
CA LYS A 193 -10.97 20.30 11.63
C LYS A 193 -10.79 19.14 10.65
N HIS A 194 -9.56 18.69 10.41
CA HIS A 194 -9.30 17.69 9.37
C HIS A 194 -8.70 16.41 9.93
N PHE A 195 -7.52 16.46 10.55
CA PHE A 195 -6.80 15.24 10.97
C PHE A 195 -7.61 14.48 12.02
N LEU A 196 -8.09 15.18 13.04
CA LEU A 196 -8.87 14.59 14.13
C LEU A 196 -10.24 14.15 13.63
N VAL A 197 -10.97 14.99 12.88
CA VAL A 197 -12.31 14.63 12.38
C VAL A 197 -12.25 13.41 11.46
N ILE A 198 -11.38 13.42 10.45
CA ILE A 198 -11.28 12.30 9.50
C ILE A 198 -10.74 11.06 10.21
N GLY A 199 -9.73 11.21 11.08
CA GLY A 199 -9.18 10.11 11.86
C GLY A 199 -10.20 9.45 12.77
N LEU A 200 -11.03 10.24 13.47
CA LEU A 200 -12.10 9.73 14.33
C LEU A 200 -13.24 9.11 13.53
N LEU A 201 -13.65 9.71 12.40
CA LEU A 201 -14.71 9.15 11.56
C LEU A 201 -14.30 7.80 10.98
N VAL A 202 -13.13 7.73 10.34
CA VAL A 202 -12.59 6.47 9.80
C VAL A 202 -12.36 5.46 10.91
N GLY A 203 -11.78 5.90 12.03
CA GLY A 203 -11.52 5.03 13.17
C GLY A 203 -12.79 4.47 13.81
N ALA A 204 -13.82 5.29 13.98
CA ALA A 204 -15.11 4.84 14.50
C ALA A 204 -15.76 3.81 13.58
N VAL A 205 -15.72 4.02 12.26
CA VAL A 205 -16.24 3.05 11.29
C VAL A 205 -15.45 1.75 11.33
N CYS A 206 -14.12 1.80 11.31
CA CYS A 206 -13.28 0.60 11.38
C CYS A 206 -13.47 -0.16 12.69
N VAL A 207 -13.48 0.54 13.83
CA VAL A 207 -13.72 -0.06 15.16
C VAL A 207 -15.12 -0.65 15.25
N ALA A 208 -16.15 0.00 14.70
CA ALA A 208 -17.50 -0.54 14.69
C ALA A 208 -17.60 -1.83 13.86
N ILE A 209 -16.99 -1.84 12.67
CA ILE A 209 -16.89 -3.02 11.82
C ILE A 209 -16.18 -4.17 12.57
N ASP A 210 -15.00 -3.88 13.12
CA ASP A 210 -14.19 -4.90 13.77
C ASP A 210 -14.87 -5.40 15.06
N THR A 211 -15.48 -4.51 15.84
CA THR A 211 -16.25 -4.86 17.05
C THR A 211 -17.44 -5.76 16.73
N TYR A 212 -18.18 -5.47 15.67
CA TYR A 212 -19.33 -6.27 15.26
C TYR A 212 -18.92 -7.70 14.90
N TRP A 213 -17.88 -7.87 14.07
CA TRP A 213 -17.46 -9.19 13.59
C TRP A 213 -16.62 -9.99 14.59
N HIS A 214 -15.88 -9.32 15.48
CA HIS A 214 -15.19 -9.98 16.59
C HIS A 214 -16.14 -10.32 17.76
N GLY A 215 -17.33 -9.74 17.82
CA GLY A 215 -18.31 -9.96 18.90
C GLY A 215 -17.91 -9.34 20.25
N ARG A 216 -16.87 -8.51 20.28
CA ARG A 216 -16.40 -7.76 21.45
C ARG A 216 -15.83 -6.42 21.03
N ILE A 217 -15.91 -5.41 21.90
CA ILE A 217 -15.32 -4.09 21.62
C ILE A 217 -13.80 -4.26 21.46
N ILE A 218 -13.30 -3.88 20.29
CA ILE A 218 -11.88 -4.05 19.96
C ILE A 218 -11.37 -2.87 19.13
N ILE A 219 -10.17 -2.42 19.48
CA ILE A 219 -9.40 -1.47 18.69
C ILE A 219 -8.27 -2.26 18.04
N THR A 220 -8.50 -2.77 16.84
CA THR A 220 -7.58 -3.68 16.15
C THR A 220 -6.14 -3.14 16.04
N PRO A 221 -5.89 -1.86 15.71
CA PRO A 221 -4.52 -1.32 15.71
C PRO A 221 -3.82 -1.42 17.08
N TYR A 222 -4.57 -1.28 18.17
CA TYR A 222 -4.03 -1.40 19.53
C TYR A 222 -3.69 -2.86 19.87
N GLU A 223 -4.57 -3.81 19.54
CA GLU A 223 -4.27 -5.24 19.74
C GLU A 223 -3.10 -5.68 18.85
N PHE A 224 -3.03 -5.21 17.61
CA PHE A 224 -1.88 -5.44 16.74
C PHE A 224 -0.58 -4.96 17.40
N PHE A 225 -0.55 -3.74 17.95
CA PHE A 225 0.61 -3.19 18.66
C PHE A 225 0.97 -4.05 19.88
N LYS A 226 -0.02 -4.38 20.71
CA LYS A 226 0.15 -5.19 21.91
C LYS A 226 0.75 -6.56 21.60
N TYR A 227 0.21 -7.29 20.65
CA TYR A 227 0.68 -8.66 20.37
C TYR A 227 1.96 -8.70 19.53
N ASN A 228 2.10 -7.87 18.50
CA ASN A 228 3.26 -7.95 17.61
C ASN A 228 4.49 -7.26 18.18
N ILE A 229 4.32 -6.16 18.92
CA ILE A 229 5.45 -5.37 19.42
C ILE A 229 5.77 -5.72 20.87
N LEU A 230 4.77 -5.82 21.76
CA LEU A 230 5.06 -6.11 23.18
C LEU A 230 5.36 -7.60 23.43
N HIS A 231 4.67 -8.51 22.74
CA HIS A 231 4.86 -9.96 22.92
C HIS A 231 5.82 -10.59 21.89
N ASN A 232 6.36 -9.80 20.96
CA ASN A 232 7.37 -10.18 19.95
C ASN A 232 7.10 -11.55 19.25
N ILE A 233 5.84 -11.83 18.93
CA ILE A 233 5.42 -13.09 18.28
C ILE A 233 6.11 -13.27 16.91
N GLY A 234 6.51 -12.17 16.27
CA GLY A 234 7.22 -12.19 14.99
C GLY A 234 8.51 -13.02 15.00
N SER A 235 9.23 -13.06 16.13
CA SER A 235 10.47 -13.84 16.27
C SER A 235 10.30 -15.33 15.93
N PHE A 236 9.11 -15.88 16.13
CA PHE A 236 8.80 -17.29 15.82
C PHE A 236 8.87 -17.61 14.32
N TYR A 237 8.66 -16.62 13.45
CA TYR A 237 8.64 -16.78 11.99
C TYR A 237 10.01 -16.58 11.33
N GLY A 238 11.08 -16.59 12.14
CA GLY A 238 12.45 -16.38 11.70
C GLY A 238 12.88 -14.92 11.75
N SER A 239 14.18 -14.72 11.93
CA SER A 239 14.81 -13.42 12.07
C SER A 239 15.82 -13.15 10.97
N HIS A 240 15.96 -11.87 10.62
CA HIS A 240 16.95 -11.40 9.66
C HIS A 240 17.78 -10.26 10.26
N PRO A 241 19.05 -10.10 9.84
CA PRO A 241 19.89 -8.99 10.30
C PRO A 241 19.24 -7.61 10.08
N TRP A 242 19.61 -6.63 10.89
CA TRP A 242 19.05 -5.27 10.82
C TRP A 242 19.25 -4.62 9.43
N TYR A 243 20.36 -4.92 8.74
CA TYR A 243 20.67 -4.35 7.42
C TYR A 243 19.92 -5.03 6.26
N TRP A 244 19.14 -6.09 6.50
CA TRP A 244 18.52 -6.92 5.46
C TRP A 244 17.63 -6.11 4.50
N TYR A 245 16.84 -5.14 4.99
CA TYR A 245 16.01 -4.31 4.11
C TYR A 245 16.83 -3.42 3.18
N PHE A 246 18.04 -3.00 3.58
CA PHE A 246 18.92 -2.17 2.77
C PHE A 246 19.66 -2.99 1.70
N THR A 247 20.07 -4.22 2.03
CA THR A 247 20.91 -5.06 1.15
C THR A 247 20.11 -6.01 0.27
N VAL A 248 18.98 -6.54 0.77
CA VAL A 248 18.19 -7.58 0.11
C VAL A 248 16.75 -7.12 -0.09
N GLY A 249 16.06 -6.69 0.97
CA GLY A 249 14.62 -6.40 0.94
C GLY A 249 14.21 -5.38 -0.14
N LEU A 250 14.69 -4.14 -0.05
CA LEU A 250 14.35 -3.09 -1.01
C LEU A 250 14.92 -3.36 -2.42
N PRO A 251 16.20 -3.78 -2.58
CA PRO A 251 16.74 -4.14 -3.89
C PRO A 251 15.94 -5.24 -4.61
N THR A 252 15.48 -6.27 -3.90
CA THR A 252 14.64 -7.32 -4.47
C THR A 252 13.30 -6.76 -4.94
N VAL A 253 12.63 -5.91 -4.15
CA VAL A 253 11.35 -5.29 -4.54
C VAL A 253 11.50 -4.36 -5.75
N LEU A 254 12.60 -3.62 -5.86
CA LEU A 254 12.88 -2.76 -7.02
C LEU A 254 13.37 -3.54 -8.24
N GLY A 255 14.05 -4.68 -8.04
CA GLY A 255 14.67 -5.47 -9.10
C GLY A 255 15.67 -4.64 -9.91
N ILE A 256 15.52 -4.65 -11.24
CA ILE A 256 16.37 -3.86 -12.15
C ILE A 256 16.27 -2.35 -11.90
N ASN A 257 15.17 -1.88 -11.30
CA ASN A 257 14.99 -0.46 -10.98
C ASN A 257 15.83 0.01 -9.78
N THR A 258 16.55 -0.90 -9.11
CA THR A 258 17.50 -0.55 -8.04
C THR A 258 18.58 0.41 -8.53
N ILE A 259 19.13 0.17 -9.72
CA ILE A 259 20.21 1.01 -10.30
C ILE A 259 19.73 2.45 -10.54
N PRO A 260 18.66 2.71 -11.31
CA PRO A 260 18.20 4.08 -11.53
C PRO A 260 17.64 4.72 -10.24
N PHE A 261 17.21 3.93 -9.25
CA PHE A 261 16.86 4.44 -7.93
C PHE A 261 18.10 5.00 -7.20
N ILE A 262 19.21 4.27 -7.17
CA ILE A 262 20.47 4.73 -6.56
C ILE A 262 20.94 6.03 -7.22
N PHE A 263 20.93 6.11 -8.55
CA PHE A 263 21.26 7.36 -9.25
C PHE A 263 20.32 8.51 -8.88
N GLY A 264 19.01 8.25 -8.81
CA GLY A 264 18.03 9.24 -8.38
C GLY A 264 18.23 9.72 -6.94
N VAL A 265 18.65 8.84 -6.04
CA VAL A 265 19.01 9.19 -4.66
C VAL A 265 20.26 10.06 -4.63
N ILE A 266 21.32 9.68 -5.34
CA ILE A 266 22.57 10.46 -5.42
C ILE A 266 22.29 11.87 -5.96
N ASP A 267 21.53 11.99 -7.04
CA ASP A 267 21.12 13.27 -7.62
C ASP A 267 20.30 14.11 -6.62
N THR A 268 19.35 13.48 -5.93
CA THR A 268 18.52 14.13 -4.90
C THR A 268 19.36 14.65 -3.72
N VAL A 269 20.38 13.90 -3.30
CA VAL A 269 21.28 14.28 -2.20
C VAL A 269 22.27 15.37 -2.63
N ARG A 270 22.72 15.40 -3.88
CA ARG A 270 23.59 16.47 -4.40
C ARG A 270 22.81 17.78 -4.62
N HIS A 271 21.58 17.70 -5.11
CA HIS A 271 20.78 18.85 -5.49
C HIS A 271 19.52 19.03 -4.61
N LYS A 272 19.67 18.91 -3.29
CA LYS A 272 18.55 18.88 -2.31
C LYS A 272 17.59 20.08 -2.41
N ARG A 273 18.09 21.26 -2.79
CA ARG A 273 17.28 22.49 -2.92
C ARG A 273 16.39 22.47 -4.17
N ASN A 274 16.82 21.80 -5.23
CA ASN A 274 16.11 21.79 -6.50
C ASN A 274 14.94 20.80 -6.48
N TYR A 275 15.00 19.76 -5.64
CA TYR A 275 14.05 18.63 -5.65
C TYR A 275 13.38 18.40 -4.30
N PRO A 276 12.51 19.33 -3.83
CA PRO A 276 11.89 19.24 -2.51
C PRO A 276 11.01 17.99 -2.35
N VAL A 277 10.28 17.60 -3.40
CA VAL A 277 9.43 16.39 -3.38
C VAL A 277 10.29 15.13 -3.26
N ARG A 278 11.31 14.96 -4.11
CA ARG A 278 12.21 13.79 -4.05
C ARG A 278 12.91 13.69 -2.70
N LYS A 279 13.38 14.82 -2.17
CA LYS A 279 14.00 14.89 -0.85
C LYS A 279 13.05 14.36 0.23
N GLN A 280 11.80 14.83 0.24
CA GLN A 280 10.82 14.39 1.24
C GLN A 280 10.51 12.90 1.11
N LEU A 281 10.30 12.40 -0.11
CA LEU A 281 10.08 10.98 -0.38
C LEU A 281 11.26 10.12 0.07
N PHE A 282 12.50 10.56 -0.20
CA PHE A 282 13.70 9.86 0.21
C PHE A 282 13.85 9.80 1.74
N ILE A 283 13.53 10.89 2.45
CA ILE A 283 13.52 10.89 3.93
C ILE A 283 12.53 9.87 4.47
N ILE A 284 11.33 9.79 3.88
CA ILE A 284 10.30 8.82 4.29
C ILE A 284 10.77 7.40 4.02
N ILE A 285 11.31 7.12 2.83
CA ILE A 285 11.87 5.80 2.51
C ILE A 285 12.93 5.41 3.54
N LEU A 286 13.90 6.29 3.82
CA LEU A 286 14.97 6.01 4.77
C LEU A 286 14.42 5.76 6.19
N LEU A 287 13.52 6.62 6.67
CA LEU A 287 12.89 6.46 7.97
C LEU A 287 12.11 5.14 8.07
N SER A 288 11.35 4.79 7.03
CA SER A 288 10.61 3.54 6.99
C SER A 288 11.52 2.32 7.01
N LEU A 289 12.62 2.33 6.26
CA LEU A 289 13.60 1.24 6.29
C LEU A 289 14.25 1.12 7.67
N VAL A 290 14.65 2.24 8.30
CA VAL A 290 15.25 2.23 9.64
C VAL A 290 14.28 1.65 10.67
N VAL A 291 13.03 2.10 10.69
CA VAL A 291 12.02 1.61 11.63
C VAL A 291 11.72 0.14 11.39
N LEU A 292 11.47 -0.28 10.14
CA LEU A 292 11.21 -1.69 9.82
C LEU A 292 12.43 -2.59 10.11
N SER A 293 13.65 -2.08 9.99
CA SER A 293 14.89 -2.79 10.32
C SER A 293 15.04 -3.14 11.80
N THR A 294 14.33 -2.45 12.70
CA THR A 294 14.32 -2.77 14.14
C THR A 294 13.52 -4.04 14.46
N ILE A 295 12.63 -4.47 13.56
CA ILE A 295 11.80 -5.66 13.72
C ILE A 295 12.61 -6.89 13.31
N GLU A 296 12.63 -7.94 14.14
CA GLU A 296 13.38 -9.16 13.87
C GLU A 296 12.90 -9.87 12.60
N HIS A 297 11.59 -10.08 12.51
CA HIS A 297 10.94 -10.70 11.37
C HIS A 297 10.79 -9.73 10.20
N LYS A 298 11.25 -10.14 9.02
CA LYS A 298 11.30 -9.30 7.82
C LYS A 298 10.78 -10.05 6.62
N GLU A 299 10.01 -9.35 5.78
CA GLU A 299 9.43 -9.91 4.56
C GLU A 299 9.42 -8.85 3.45
N PHE A 300 9.57 -9.29 2.19
CA PHE A 300 9.59 -8.38 1.04
C PHE A 300 8.32 -7.53 0.92
N ARG A 301 7.15 -8.10 1.26
CA ARG A 301 5.88 -7.38 1.19
C ARG A 301 5.72 -6.25 2.20
N PHE A 302 6.50 -6.20 3.28
CA PHE A 302 6.44 -5.11 4.27
C PHE A 302 6.99 -3.79 3.73
N VAL A 303 7.89 -3.85 2.74
CA VAL A 303 8.41 -2.66 2.04
C VAL A 303 7.66 -2.38 0.73
N ALA A 304 6.61 -3.13 0.40
CA ALA A 304 5.82 -2.93 -0.82
C ALA A 304 5.20 -1.52 -0.89
N SER A 305 4.75 -0.98 0.24
CA SER A 305 4.18 0.37 0.34
C SER A 305 5.20 1.48 0.06
N LEU A 306 6.51 1.19 0.10
CA LEU A 306 7.58 2.12 -0.27
C LEU A 306 7.80 2.19 -1.79
N LEU A 307 7.36 1.17 -2.53
CA LEU A 307 7.54 1.09 -3.97
C LEU A 307 7.06 2.35 -4.72
N PRO A 308 5.83 2.89 -4.51
CA PRO A 308 5.40 4.11 -5.20
C PRO A 308 6.34 5.31 -4.96
N LEU A 309 6.93 5.44 -3.76
CA LEU A 309 7.86 6.52 -3.45
C LEU A 309 9.17 6.34 -4.24
N CYS A 310 9.69 5.12 -4.29
CA CYS A 310 10.88 4.79 -5.07
C CYS A 310 10.66 5.02 -6.56
N LEU A 311 9.55 4.52 -7.12
CA LEU A 311 9.22 4.68 -8.54
C LEU A 311 9.08 6.14 -8.94
N TYR A 312 8.54 7.01 -8.07
CA TYR A 312 8.49 8.46 -8.35
C TYR A 312 9.89 9.06 -8.51
N ILE A 313 10.81 8.74 -7.60
CA ILE A 313 12.22 9.21 -7.66
C ILE A 313 12.89 8.73 -8.94
N ILE A 314 12.68 7.46 -9.32
CA ILE A 314 13.21 6.86 -10.55
C ILE A 314 12.63 7.58 -11.77
N ALA A 315 11.29 7.74 -11.84
CA ALA A 315 10.60 8.31 -12.99
C ALA A 315 11.04 9.75 -13.26
N ASP A 316 11.20 10.55 -12.22
CA ASP A 316 11.63 11.94 -12.35
C ASP A 316 13.10 12.03 -12.78
N THR A 317 13.96 11.11 -12.31
CA THR A 317 15.38 11.02 -12.71
C THR A 317 15.52 10.65 -14.19
N LEU A 318 14.87 9.56 -14.61
CA LEU A 318 14.95 9.08 -16.00
C LEU A 318 14.36 10.06 -17.00
N THR A 319 13.28 10.76 -16.63
CA THR A 319 12.69 11.80 -17.50
C THR A 319 13.68 12.91 -17.81
N ARG A 320 14.44 13.36 -16.81
CA ARG A 320 15.44 14.42 -17.02
C ARG A 320 16.64 13.93 -17.78
N TRP A 321 17.11 12.73 -17.47
CA TRP A 321 18.23 12.15 -18.21
C TRP A 321 17.89 11.99 -19.69
N SER A 322 16.67 11.53 -19.99
CA SER A 322 16.15 11.44 -21.36
C SER A 322 16.03 12.80 -22.04
N TYR A 323 15.58 13.84 -21.33
CA TYR A 323 15.50 15.20 -21.89
C TYR A 323 16.89 15.76 -22.23
N ASN A 324 17.84 15.63 -21.31
CA ASN A 324 19.21 16.09 -21.51
C ASN A 324 19.88 15.33 -22.65
N ALA A 325 19.68 14.01 -22.75
CA ALA A 325 20.22 13.20 -23.85
C ALA A 325 19.64 13.59 -25.22
N SER A 326 18.41 14.11 -25.29
CA SER A 326 17.80 14.59 -26.53
C SER A 326 18.18 16.02 -26.91
N SER A 327 18.80 16.78 -26.00
CA SER A 327 19.23 18.17 -26.24
C SER A 327 20.68 18.29 -26.73
N TYR A 328 21.41 17.16 -26.77
CA TYR A 328 22.72 17.02 -27.43
C TYR A 328 22.52 16.23 -28.72
#